data_AF-A0A7C4YCD7-F1
#
_entry.id   AF-A0A7C4YCD7-F1
#
_cell.length_a   1.000
_cell.length_b   1.000
_cell.length_c   1.000
_cell.angle_alpha   90.00
_cell.angle_beta   90.00
_cell.angle_gamma   90.00
#
_symmetry.space_group_name_H-M   'P 1'
#
loop_
_entity.id
_entity.type
_entity.pdbx_description
1 polymer ?
#
loop_
_entity_poly.entity_id
_entity_poly.type
_entity_poly.pdbx_seq_one_letter_code
_entity_poly.pdbx_strand_id
1 'polypeptide(L)'
;MIADGVMAHGDPGLLRVVMENLLRNAWKFTSKRDVARIEFGVVGDDEPAYFVRDNGAGFDMNYASKLFGAFQRLHGTTEYPGHGIGLATVQRIIQRHRGRVWAEAAVDAGATFFFTLPNSTGESDVPKNDPAGGRQPG
;
A
#
# COMPACT_ATOMS: atom_id res chain seq x y z
N MET A 1 -17.05 -2.07 -3.93
CA MET A 1 -16.82 -1.70 -5.35
C MET A 1 -15.41 -2.09 -5.72
N ILE A 2 -15.19 -2.59 -6.93
CA ILE A 2 -13.85 -2.87 -7.46
C ILE A 2 -13.77 -2.10 -8.76
N ALA A 3 -12.75 -1.27 -8.95
CA ALA A 3 -12.51 -0.61 -10.22
C ALA A 3 -12.14 -1.65 -11.28
N ASP A 4 -12.69 -1.49 -12.48
CA ASP A 4 -12.40 -2.39 -13.60
C ASP A 4 -11.02 -2.10 -14.21
N GLY A 5 -10.36 -3.13 -14.73
CA GLY A 5 -9.14 -2.98 -15.51
C GLY A 5 -7.92 -2.46 -14.74
N VAL A 6 -7.90 -2.56 -13.41
CA VAL A 6 -6.72 -2.17 -12.62
C VAL A 6 -5.56 -3.13 -12.92
N MET A 7 -4.49 -2.57 -13.49
CA MET A 7 -3.25 -3.28 -13.83
C MET A 7 -2.10 -2.72 -13.01
N ALA A 8 -1.16 -3.59 -12.60
CA ALA A 8 0.01 -3.21 -11.82
C ALA A 8 1.22 -4.06 -12.22
N HIS A 9 2.42 -3.49 -12.10
CA HIS A 9 3.68 -4.20 -12.30
C HIS A 9 4.36 -4.50 -10.94
N GLY A 10 4.76 -5.76 -10.75
CA GLY A 10 5.45 -6.22 -9.54
C GLY A 10 5.44 -7.73 -9.38
N ASP A 11 5.98 -8.23 -8.26
CA ASP A 11 5.93 -9.65 -7.91
C ASP A 11 4.50 -10.05 -7.54
N PRO A 12 3.84 -10.95 -8.29
CA PRO A 12 2.43 -11.27 -8.09
C PRO A 12 2.15 -11.99 -6.76
N GLY A 13 3.11 -12.74 -6.23
CA GLY A 13 2.98 -13.42 -4.94
C GLY A 13 3.01 -12.42 -3.79
N LEU A 14 3.93 -11.47 -3.83
CA LEU A 14 4.02 -10.42 -2.82
C LEU A 14 2.85 -9.44 -2.90
N LEU A 15 2.43 -9.05 -4.10
CA LEU A 15 1.26 -8.16 -4.25
C LEU A 15 -0.04 -8.84 -3.81
N ARG A 16 -0.18 -10.16 -3.98
CA ARG A 16 -1.29 -10.92 -3.37
C ARG A 16 -1.29 -10.79 -1.84
N VAL A 17 -0.13 -10.90 -1.20
CA VAL A 17 -0.03 -10.73 0.26
C VAL A 17 -0.41 -9.31 0.69
N VAL A 18 -0.05 -8.28 -0.09
CA VAL A 18 -0.49 -6.89 0.17
C VAL A 18 -2.02 -6.82 0.14
N MET A 19 -2.63 -7.31 -0.94
CA MET A 19 -4.08 -7.26 -1.13
C MET A 19 -4.83 -8.04 -0.05
N GLU A 20 -4.38 -9.24 0.29
CA GLU A 20 -4.98 -10.04 1.36
C GLU A 20 -4.93 -9.33 2.72
N ASN A 21 -3.84 -8.63 3.04
CA ASN A 21 -3.72 -7.90 4.30
C ASN A 21 -4.66 -6.68 4.33
N LEU A 22 -4.70 -5.89 3.26
CA LEU A 22 -5.55 -4.70 3.17
C LEU A 22 -7.04 -5.06 3.16
N LEU A 23 -7.44 -6.03 2.34
CA LEU A 23 -8.84 -6.47 2.25
C LEU A 23 -9.32 -7.15 3.54
N ARG A 24 -8.47 -7.96 4.19
CA ARG A 24 -8.79 -8.54 5.50
C ARG A 24 -8.98 -7.47 6.57
N ASN A 25 -8.16 -6.41 6.54
CA ASN A 25 -8.33 -5.29 7.46
C ASN A 25 -9.65 -4.56 7.21
N ALA A 26 -9.96 -4.21 5.96
CA ALA A 26 -11.21 -3.58 5.58
C ALA A 26 -12.41 -4.40 6.08
N TRP A 27 -12.44 -5.70 5.76
CA TRP A 27 -13.51 -6.62 6.20
C TRP A 27 -13.67 -6.66 7.72
N LYS A 28 -12.55 -6.81 8.43
CA LYS A 28 -12.52 -6.87 9.89
C LYS A 28 -13.07 -5.59 10.51
N PHE A 29 -12.65 -4.41 10.04
CA PHE A 29 -13.05 -3.13 10.63
C PHE A 29 -14.44 -2.67 10.21
N THR A 30 -15.01 -3.24 9.14
CA THR A 30 -16.42 -3.05 8.78
C THR A 30 -17.37 -4.02 9.47
N SER A 31 -16.89 -5.03 10.21
CA SER A 31 -17.73 -6.11 10.78
C SER A 31 -18.85 -5.66 11.72
N LYS A 32 -18.77 -4.46 12.28
CA LYS A 32 -19.79 -3.86 13.15
C LYS A 32 -20.73 -2.88 12.44
N ARG A 33 -20.58 -2.68 11.13
CA ARG A 33 -21.47 -1.82 10.33
C ARG A 33 -22.67 -2.62 9.85
N ASP A 34 -23.85 -2.01 9.92
CA ASP A 34 -25.08 -2.58 9.35
C ASP A 34 -24.94 -2.81 7.84
N VAL A 35 -24.25 -1.90 7.16
CA VAL A 35 -23.91 -2.00 5.74
C VAL A 35 -22.41 -1.75 5.56
N ALA A 36 -21.65 -2.83 5.40
CA ALA A 36 -20.24 -2.76 5.06
C ALA A 36 -20.04 -2.26 3.63
N ARG A 37 -19.16 -1.28 3.45
CA ARG A 37 -18.72 -0.77 2.14
C ARG A 37 -17.21 -0.86 2.09
N ILE A 38 -16.72 -1.62 1.11
CA ILE A 38 -15.29 -1.78 0.83
C ILE A 38 -15.09 -1.49 -0.65
N GLU A 39 -14.09 -0.69 -0.96
CA GLU A 39 -13.78 -0.23 -2.31
C GLU A 39 -12.30 -0.44 -2.61
N PHE A 40 -12.01 -0.93 -3.82
CA PHE A 40 -10.65 -1.01 -4.35
C PHE A 40 -10.60 -0.27 -5.68
N GLY A 41 -9.56 0.54 -5.87
CA GLY A 41 -9.35 1.25 -7.12
C GLY A 41 -7.97 1.88 -7.23
N VAL A 42 -7.82 2.74 -8.22
CA VAL A 42 -6.60 3.51 -8.50
C VAL A 42 -6.98 4.97 -8.76
N VAL A 43 -6.16 5.90 -8.30
CA VAL A 43 -6.31 7.35 -8.53
C VAL A 43 -4.97 7.97 -8.93
N GLY A 44 -5.03 9.05 -9.69
CA GLY A 44 -3.85 9.76 -10.21
C GLY A 44 -3.34 9.17 -11.51
N ASP A 45 -2.84 10.05 -12.39
CA ASP A 45 -2.40 9.70 -13.73
C ASP A 45 -0.88 9.38 -13.80
N ASP A 46 -0.04 10.31 -13.31
CA ASP A 46 1.43 10.20 -13.42
C ASP A 46 2.07 9.26 -12.38
N GLU A 47 1.59 9.30 -11.13
CA GLU A 47 1.98 8.39 -10.06
C GLU A 47 0.73 7.69 -9.50
N PRO A 48 0.27 6.59 -10.14
CA PRO A 48 -0.96 5.93 -9.76
C PRO A 48 -0.88 5.40 -8.33
N ALA A 49 -1.84 5.83 -7.51
CA ALA A 49 -2.04 5.36 -6.15
C ALA A 49 -3.21 4.38 -6.11
N TYR A 50 -2.89 3.12 -5.83
CA TYR A 50 -3.88 2.08 -5.56
C TYR A 50 -4.44 2.30 -4.16
N PHE A 51 -5.73 2.08 -3.97
CA PHE A 51 -6.35 2.26 -2.67
C PHE A 51 -7.31 1.14 -2.30
N VAL A 52 -7.38 0.83 -1.01
CA VAL A 52 -8.46 0.07 -0.38
C VAL A 52 -9.14 0.99 0.62
N ARG A 53 -10.42 1.30 0.38
CA ARG A 53 -11.26 2.15 1.23
C ARG A 53 -12.34 1.33 1.91
N ASP A 54 -12.59 1.62 3.18
CA ASP A 54 -13.69 1.05 3.94
C ASP A 54 -14.48 2.12 4.71
N ASN A 55 -15.72 1.80 5.09
CA ASN A 55 -16.54 2.62 5.99
C ASN A 55 -16.54 2.09 7.43
N GLY A 56 -15.48 1.39 7.84
CA GLY A 56 -15.36 0.72 9.13
C GLY A 56 -15.09 1.67 10.29
N ALA A 57 -14.46 1.16 11.34
CA ALA A 57 -14.19 1.93 12.56
C ALA A 57 -13.28 3.15 12.36
N GLY A 58 -12.40 3.14 11.35
CA GLY A 58 -11.38 4.19 11.18
C GLY A 58 -10.46 4.34 12.40
N PHE A 59 -9.60 5.35 12.42
CA PHE A 59 -8.71 5.61 13.56
C PHE A 59 -8.27 7.07 13.61
N ASP A 60 -7.71 7.49 14.75
CA ASP A 60 -7.14 8.83 14.89
C ASP A 60 -5.78 8.90 14.17
N MET A 61 -5.68 9.85 13.24
CA MET A 61 -4.48 10.11 12.43
C MET A 61 -3.25 10.54 13.25
N ASN A 62 -3.41 10.96 14.50
CA ASN A 62 -2.29 11.15 15.44
C ASN A 62 -1.45 9.87 15.63
N TYR A 63 -2.03 8.70 15.36
CA TYR A 63 -1.34 7.42 15.44
C TYR A 63 -0.88 6.87 14.07
N ALA A 64 -1.07 7.60 12.97
CA ALA A 64 -0.74 7.13 11.63
C ALA A 64 0.74 6.75 11.46
N SER A 65 1.65 7.47 12.13
CA SER A 65 3.09 7.17 12.11
C SER A 65 3.45 5.81 12.72
N LYS A 66 2.59 5.26 13.58
CA LYS A 66 2.76 3.96 14.23
C LYS A 66 2.10 2.82 13.46
N LEU A 67 1.24 3.14 12.48
CA LEU A 67 0.36 2.17 11.80
C LEU A 67 1.11 1.02 11.12
N PHE A 68 2.31 1.30 10.60
CA PHE A 68 3.13 0.32 9.87
C PHE A 68 4.23 -0.31 10.74
N GLY A 69 4.33 0.06 12.01
CA GLY A 69 5.22 -0.61 12.96
C GLY A 69 4.72 -2.03 13.27
N ALA A 70 5.63 -2.97 13.44
CA ALA A 70 5.27 -4.32 13.86
C ALA A 70 4.61 -4.30 15.26
N PHE A 71 3.57 -5.12 15.43
CA PHE A 71 2.78 -5.27 16.66
C PHE A 71 2.03 -4.01 17.12
N GLN A 72 1.97 -2.96 16.29
CA GLN A 72 1.20 -1.76 16.60
C GLN A 72 -0.29 -2.02 16.39
N ARG A 73 -1.10 -1.62 17.37
CA ARG A 73 -2.56 -1.80 17.35
C ARG A 73 -3.23 -0.50 17.75
N LEU A 74 -4.14 -0.03 16.90
CA LEU A 74 -4.93 1.18 17.17
C LEU A 74 -6.29 0.87 17.81
N HIS A 75 -6.75 -0.39 17.69
CA HIS A 75 -7.98 -0.87 18.33
C HIS A 75 -7.68 -1.98 19.34
N GLY A 76 -8.52 -2.05 20.38
CA GLY A 76 -8.41 -3.01 21.46
C GLY A 76 -8.43 -4.47 20.98
N THR A 77 -7.72 -5.33 21.70
CA THR A 77 -7.66 -6.80 21.46
C THR A 77 -9.01 -7.48 21.50
N THR A 78 -9.90 -6.98 22.35
CA THR A 78 -11.28 -7.44 22.51
C THR A 78 -12.18 -6.97 21.39
N GLU A 79 -11.79 -5.92 20.66
CA GLU A 79 -12.64 -5.28 19.68
C GLU A 79 -12.43 -5.83 18.27
N TYR A 80 -11.17 -6.10 17.89
CA TYR A 80 -10.83 -6.67 16.59
C TYR A 80 -9.64 -7.64 16.70
N PRO A 81 -9.78 -8.91 16.24
CA PRO A 81 -8.72 -9.91 16.33
C PRO A 81 -7.56 -9.64 15.35
N GLY A 82 -6.34 -10.01 15.73
CA GLY A 82 -5.15 -9.94 14.85
C GLY A 82 -3.82 -9.82 15.60
N HIS A 83 -2.72 -10.12 14.91
CA HIS A 83 -1.36 -10.12 15.47
C HIS A 83 -0.58 -8.81 15.27
N GLY A 84 -1.16 -7.81 14.59
CA GLY A 84 -0.52 -6.49 14.38
C GLY A 84 0.66 -6.51 13.41
N ILE A 85 0.82 -7.58 12.60
CA ILE A 85 1.93 -7.71 11.64
C ILE A 85 1.54 -7.30 10.22
N GLY A 86 0.24 -7.31 9.89
CA GLY A 86 -0.21 -7.23 8.50
C GLY A 86 0.19 -5.95 7.77
N LEU A 87 0.04 -4.79 8.41
CA LEU A 87 0.43 -3.51 7.81
C LEU A 87 1.96 -3.34 7.74
N ALA A 88 2.71 -3.89 8.69
CA ALA A 88 4.17 -3.94 8.59
C ALA A 88 4.63 -4.81 7.40
N THR A 89 3.93 -5.93 7.14
CA THR A 89 4.16 -6.76 5.94
C THR A 89 3.85 -5.98 4.66
N VAL A 90 2.72 -5.27 4.61
CA VAL A 90 2.37 -4.39 3.47
C VAL A 90 3.48 -3.38 3.22
N GLN A 91 3.90 -2.65 4.26
CA GLN A 91 4.95 -1.63 4.14
C GLN A 91 6.26 -2.23 3.59
N ARG A 92 6.70 -3.37 4.12
CA ARG A 92 7.93 -4.04 3.66
C ARG A 92 7.84 -4.45 2.19
N ILE A 93 6.69 -4.98 1.75
CA ILE A 93 6.49 -5.40 0.36
C ILE A 93 6.47 -4.19 -0.57
N ILE A 94 5.72 -3.14 -0.23
CA ILE A 94 5.64 -1.93 -1.05
C ILE A 94 7.00 -1.24 -1.16
N GLN A 95 7.74 -1.13 -0.05
CA GLN A 95 9.12 -0.61 -0.06
C GLN A 95 10.06 -1.47 -0.90
N ARG A 96 9.91 -2.81 -0.90
CA ARG A 96 10.68 -3.71 -1.77
C ARG A 96 10.42 -3.42 -3.25
N HIS A 97 9.21 -2.97 -3.60
CA HIS A 97 8.88 -2.51 -4.93
C HIS A 97 9.23 -1.04 -5.17
N ARG A 98 9.96 -0.37 -4.26
CA ARG A 98 10.29 1.07 -4.31
C ARG A 98 9.05 1.99 -4.32
N GLY A 99 7.93 1.50 -3.83
CA GLY A 99 6.69 2.25 -3.68
C GLY A 99 6.56 2.94 -2.31
N ARG A 100 5.47 3.68 -2.15
CA ARG A 100 5.06 4.33 -0.89
C ARG A 100 3.74 3.73 -0.40
N VAL A 101 3.53 3.70 0.91
CA VAL A 101 2.25 3.30 1.52
C VAL A 101 1.88 4.31 2.59
N TRP A 102 0.62 4.70 2.63
CA TRP A 102 0.07 5.61 3.64
C TRP A 102 -1.41 5.29 3.88
N ALA A 103 -2.02 6.01 4.81
CA ALA A 103 -3.43 5.88 5.10
C ALA A 103 -4.04 7.24 5.42
N GLU A 104 -5.33 7.36 5.19
CA GLU A 104 -6.21 8.43 5.63
C GLU A 104 -7.37 7.79 6.39
N ALA A 105 -7.76 8.34 7.53
CA ALA A 105 -8.84 7.78 8.32
C ALA A 105 -9.45 8.84 9.24
N ALA A 106 -10.66 8.57 9.71
CA ALA A 106 -11.24 9.25 10.86
C ALA A 106 -12.07 8.27 11.69
N VAL A 107 -12.06 8.46 13.01
CA VAL A 107 -12.82 7.61 13.94
C VAL A 107 -14.29 7.60 13.54
N ASP A 108 -14.85 6.40 13.42
CA ASP A 108 -16.20 6.09 12.96
C ASP A 108 -16.57 6.59 11.56
N ALA A 109 -15.60 6.97 10.73
CA ALA A 109 -15.81 7.32 9.32
C ALA A 109 -15.13 6.36 8.34
N GLY A 110 -14.35 5.39 8.83
CA GLY A 110 -13.61 4.43 8.04
C GLY A 110 -12.16 4.82 7.76
N ALA A 111 -11.51 4.06 6.90
CA ALA A 111 -10.12 4.25 6.52
C ALA A 111 -9.92 4.03 5.01
N THR A 112 -8.95 4.73 4.44
CA THR A 112 -8.42 4.49 3.10
C THR A 112 -6.93 4.26 3.19
N PHE A 113 -6.49 3.07 2.77
CA PHE A 113 -5.09 2.71 2.66
C PHE A 113 -4.65 2.87 1.22
N PHE A 114 -3.57 3.61 1.00
CA PHE A 114 -3.02 3.87 -0.32
C PHE A 114 -1.65 3.24 -0.46
N PHE A 115 -1.31 2.80 -1.66
CA PHE A 115 0.06 2.47 -2.02
C PHE A 115 0.37 2.82 -3.47
N THR A 116 1.64 3.08 -3.76
CA THR A 116 2.15 3.24 -5.12
C THR A 116 3.05 2.07 -5.50
N LEU A 117 3.15 1.83 -6.81
CA LEU A 117 4.13 0.95 -7.43
C LEU A 117 4.79 1.75 -8.56
N PRO A 118 6.10 1.62 -8.80
CA PRO A 118 6.74 2.27 -9.93
C PRO A 118 6.07 1.81 -11.23
N ASN A 119 5.73 2.77 -12.10
CA ASN A 119 5.29 2.44 -13.44
C ASN A 119 6.45 1.77 -14.19
N SER A 120 6.15 0.76 -15.00
CA SER A 120 7.14 0.12 -15.88
C SER A 120 7.58 1.03 -17.02
N THR A 121 7.07 2.25 -17.13
CA THR A 121 7.56 3.31 -18.01
C THR A 121 8.75 4.02 -17.37
N GLY A 122 9.82 3.27 -17.16
CA GLY A 122 11.16 3.80 -16.93
C GLY A 122 12.07 3.24 -18.01
N GLU A 123 12.41 4.10 -18.98
CA GLU A 123 13.47 3.88 -19.95
C GLU A 123 14.67 3.18 -19.34
N SER A 124 15.17 2.23 -20.12
CA SER A 124 16.45 1.55 -20.03
C SER A 124 17.49 2.26 -19.16
N ASP A 125 18.02 1.52 -18.18
CA ASP A 125 19.44 1.61 -17.83
C ASP A 125 20.24 1.37 -19.14
N VAL A 126 20.39 2.40 -19.97
CA VAL A 126 21.41 2.43 -21.00
C VAL A 126 22.71 2.55 -20.21
N PRO A 127 23.59 1.53 -20.22
CA PRO A 127 24.93 1.75 -19.73
C PRO A 127 25.48 2.88 -20.57
N LYS A 128 25.94 3.97 -19.94
CA LYS A 128 26.86 4.89 -20.60
C LYS A 128 28.05 4.04 -21.04
N ASN A 129 28.03 3.61 -22.30
CA ASN A 129 29.22 3.27 -23.03
C ASN A 129 30.06 4.54 -23.03
N ASP A 130 30.98 4.65 -22.07
CA ASP A 130 32.16 5.46 -22.29
C ASP A 130 32.92 4.79 -23.44
N PRO A 131 33.08 5.44 -24.61
CA PRO A 131 33.97 4.91 -25.61
C PRO A 131 35.39 4.96 -25.04
N ALA A 132 35.95 3.79 -24.81
CA ALA A 132 37.37 3.63 -24.56
C ALA A 132 38.18 4.11 -25.78
N GLY A 133 39.22 4.90 -25.53
CA GLY A 133 40.44 4.84 -26.34
C GLY A 133 40.97 6.16 -26.86
N GLY A 134 42.14 6.57 -26.36
CA GLY A 134 43.01 7.54 -27.03
C GLY A 134 44.24 7.91 -26.21
N ARG A 135 45.40 7.34 -26.57
CA ARG A 135 46.74 7.52 -25.96
C ARG A 135 47.22 8.98 -25.80
N GLN A 136 48.01 9.18 -24.72
CA GLN A 136 49.31 9.91 -24.53
C GLN A 136 50.04 10.50 -25.76
N PRO A 137 51.11 11.34 -25.64
CA PRO A 137 51.83 11.87 -24.44
C PRO A 137 52.22 13.38 -24.53
N GLY A 138 52.91 13.90 -23.51
CA GLY A 138 53.66 15.16 -23.50
C GLY A 138 54.36 15.37 -22.17
#